data_AF-A0AAW5SAW3-F1
#
_entry.id   AF-A0AAW5SAW3-F1
#
_cell.length_a   1.000
_cell.length_b   1.000
_cell.length_c   1.000
_cell.angle_alpha   90.00
_cell.angle_beta   90.00
_cell.angle_gamma   90.00
#
_symmetry.space_group_name_H-M   'P 1'
#
loop_
_entity.id
_entity.type
_entity.pdbx_description
1 polymer ?
#
loop_
_entity_poly.entity_id
_entity_poly.type
_entity_poly.pdbx_seq_one_letter_code
_entity_poly.pdbx_strand_id
1 'polypeptide(L)'
;MKGVAGDGETVAELLRRAEGFNASGSVYRVRPNHEVRDFGWSPEAGREAADVAAELKFQLRARRPVEMVPLLESLGREIPSISDELVLVAQERASDLNRNAPQVGANRVFMPPFDESDVGALGVRGSAVRGWAIWADWIGSRLLVSTSSPVWNVIDREPVRDTVIRVAGWLRDAVASGGLDDWLSEMFENDPMLLNQIEGPAGPVYEVVSGTHRAHAARIWGLPYVLCRVQVDRLPRPVRPHTRIVAQLWEGLRRRGLLEADRVGDCWYLRWITAEWMLTPPQLATQWNAMYERIYPGALQEVTGLTLAQLVEPDRWAQALL
;
A
#
# COMPACT_ATOMS: atom_id res chain seq x y z
N MET A 1 8.37 -5.15 -14.72
CA MET A 1 9.09 -5.13 -13.42
C MET A 1 10.59 -4.95 -13.62
N LYS A 2 11.17 -4.02 -12.86
CA LYS A 2 12.60 -3.76 -12.72
C LYS A 2 12.96 -3.74 -11.23
N GLY A 3 14.19 -4.03 -10.87
CA GLY A 3 14.61 -4.02 -9.46
C GLY A 3 16.03 -4.51 -9.25
N VAL A 4 16.45 -4.50 -7.98
CA VAL A 4 17.73 -5.00 -7.52
C VAL A 4 17.49 -5.98 -6.38
N ALA A 5 18.25 -7.06 -6.34
CA ALA A 5 18.21 -8.06 -5.28
C ALA A 5 19.62 -8.57 -4.98
N GLY A 6 19.93 -8.76 -3.70
CA GLY A 6 21.24 -9.22 -3.22
C GLY A 6 21.40 -10.74 -3.27
N ASP A 7 20.30 -11.49 -3.44
CA ASP A 7 20.28 -12.95 -3.49
C ASP A 7 19.00 -13.51 -4.16
N GLY A 8 18.98 -14.82 -4.42
CA GLY A 8 17.89 -15.50 -5.13
C GLY A 8 16.55 -15.56 -4.37
N GLU A 9 16.55 -15.62 -3.03
CA GLU A 9 15.32 -15.58 -2.23
C GLU A 9 14.64 -14.22 -2.35
N THR A 10 15.45 -13.16 -2.34
CA THR A 10 15.00 -11.78 -2.56
C THR A 10 14.39 -11.63 -3.96
N VAL A 11 15.03 -12.18 -5.01
CA VAL A 11 14.45 -12.19 -6.37
C VAL A 11 13.11 -12.92 -6.38
N ALA A 12 13.04 -14.11 -5.80
CA ALA A 12 11.82 -14.92 -5.80
C ALA A 12 10.65 -14.20 -5.09
N GLU A 13 10.92 -13.53 -3.97
CA GLU A 13 9.89 -12.77 -3.24
C GLU A 13 9.43 -11.53 -4.00
N LEU A 14 10.34 -10.78 -4.64
CA LEU A 14 9.95 -9.63 -5.47
C LEU A 14 9.11 -10.08 -6.67
N LEU A 15 9.50 -11.19 -7.33
CA LEU A 15 8.71 -11.79 -8.42
C LEU A 15 7.33 -12.26 -7.95
N ARG A 16 7.24 -12.85 -6.74
CA ARG A 16 5.97 -13.29 -6.14
C ARG A 16 5.01 -12.12 -5.95
N ARG A 17 5.50 -11.02 -5.37
CA ARG A 17 4.70 -9.83 -5.06
C ARG A 17 4.17 -9.10 -6.30
N ALA A 18 4.88 -9.17 -7.41
CA ALA A 18 4.44 -8.63 -8.70
C ALA A 18 3.66 -9.65 -9.56
N GLU A 19 3.17 -10.74 -8.97
CA GLU A 19 2.37 -11.78 -9.64
C GLU A 19 3.11 -12.59 -10.73
N GLY A 20 4.43 -12.44 -10.84
CA GLY A 20 5.26 -13.21 -11.77
C GLY A 20 5.59 -14.63 -11.30
N PHE A 21 5.33 -14.94 -10.02
CA PHE A 21 5.67 -16.21 -9.39
C PHE A 21 4.59 -16.65 -8.38
N ASN A 22 3.98 -17.81 -8.59
CA ASN A 22 2.97 -18.35 -7.68
C ASN A 22 3.63 -19.10 -6.51
N ALA A 23 3.52 -18.54 -5.31
CA ALA A 23 3.88 -19.22 -4.07
C ALA A 23 2.87 -18.89 -2.96
N SER A 24 2.58 -19.88 -2.11
CA SER A 24 1.75 -19.71 -0.93
C SER A 24 2.57 -19.05 0.18
N GLY A 25 2.49 -17.72 0.29
CA GLY A 25 3.16 -16.93 1.33
C GLY A 25 4.58 -16.47 0.97
N SER A 26 5.26 -15.85 1.96
CA SER A 26 6.63 -15.33 1.80
C SER A 26 7.60 -16.46 1.44
N VAL A 27 8.38 -16.27 0.37
CA VAL A 27 9.52 -17.14 0.02
C VAL A 27 10.86 -16.55 0.49
N TYR A 28 10.79 -15.45 1.22
CA TYR A 28 11.92 -14.71 1.75
C TYR A 28 12.10 -14.95 3.25
N ARG A 29 13.35 -15.15 3.67
CA ARG A 29 13.76 -15.23 5.07
C ARG A 29 14.73 -14.11 5.43
N VAL A 30 14.45 -13.38 6.51
CA VAL A 30 15.37 -12.39 7.10
C VAL A 30 16.60 -13.09 7.69
N ARG A 31 17.78 -12.52 7.48
CA ARG A 31 19.07 -13.07 7.93
C ARG A 31 19.93 -12.04 8.66
N PRO A 32 20.90 -12.46 9.49
CA PRO A 32 21.92 -11.58 10.05
C PRO A 32 22.71 -10.83 8.98
N ASN A 33 23.15 -9.62 9.32
CA ASN A 33 23.83 -8.71 8.38
C ASN A 33 25.10 -9.32 7.76
N HIS A 34 25.85 -10.14 8.50
CA HIS A 34 27.08 -10.75 8.00
C HIS A 34 26.83 -11.88 6.98
N GLU A 35 25.60 -12.39 6.87
CA GLU A 35 25.23 -13.43 5.90
C GLU A 35 24.73 -12.85 4.57
N VAL A 36 24.53 -11.54 4.50
CA VAL A 36 23.88 -10.86 3.38
C VAL A 36 24.75 -9.73 2.88
N ARG A 37 24.99 -9.70 1.57
CA ARG A 37 25.68 -8.58 0.94
C ARG A 37 24.72 -7.39 0.86
N ASP A 38 25.04 -6.31 1.57
CA ASP A 38 24.42 -5.02 1.29
C ASP A 38 24.81 -4.60 -0.12
N PHE A 39 23.84 -4.45 -1.01
CA PHE A 39 24.14 -4.10 -2.39
C PHE A 39 24.55 -2.63 -2.51
N GLY A 40 24.39 -1.82 -1.45
CA GLY A 40 24.73 -0.40 -1.46
C GLY A 40 23.84 0.34 -2.45
N TRP A 41 22.72 0.88 -1.96
CA TRP A 41 21.86 1.68 -2.82
C TRP A 41 22.66 2.82 -3.48
N SER A 42 22.65 2.88 -4.81
CA SER A 42 23.11 4.05 -5.56
C SER A 42 21.90 4.80 -6.11
N PRO A 43 21.89 6.15 -6.01
CA PRO A 43 20.85 6.97 -6.64
C PRO A 43 20.67 6.67 -8.14
N GLU A 44 21.75 6.33 -8.84
CA GLU A 44 21.76 6.03 -10.27
C GLU A 44 20.99 4.74 -10.59
N ALA A 45 21.29 3.64 -9.90
CA ALA A 45 20.54 2.39 -10.06
C ALA A 45 19.08 2.54 -9.64
N GLY A 46 18.82 3.37 -8.61
CA GLY A 46 17.48 3.78 -8.20
C GLY A 46 16.70 4.45 -9.33
N ARG A 47 17.30 5.45 -9.99
CA ARG A 47 16.67 6.19 -11.08
C ARG A 47 16.41 5.32 -12.32
N GLU A 48 17.37 4.49 -12.70
CA GLU A 48 17.25 3.64 -13.89
C GLU A 48 16.15 2.59 -13.73
N ALA A 49 16.09 1.92 -12.57
CA ALA A 49 15.03 0.95 -12.34
C ALA A 49 13.66 1.62 -12.10
N ALA A 50 13.61 2.88 -11.64
CA ALA A 50 12.38 3.67 -11.53
C ALA A 50 11.82 4.16 -12.88
N ASP A 51 12.59 4.09 -13.97
CA ASP A 51 12.08 4.38 -15.32
C ASP A 51 11.21 3.25 -15.84
N VAL A 52 9.91 3.34 -15.57
CA VAL A 52 8.88 2.40 -16.04
C VAL A 52 7.97 3.03 -17.10
N ALA A 53 8.41 4.11 -17.78
CA ALA A 53 7.57 4.85 -18.73
C ALA A 53 7.07 3.98 -19.90
N ALA A 54 7.94 3.13 -20.44
CA ALA A 54 7.55 2.19 -21.49
C ALA A 54 6.54 1.14 -21.00
N GLU A 55 6.67 0.68 -19.75
CA GLU A 55 5.75 -0.28 -19.12
C GLU A 55 4.39 0.38 -18.87
N LEU A 56 4.34 1.62 -18.39
CA LEU A 56 3.11 2.40 -18.24
C LEU A 56 2.37 2.56 -19.58
N LYS A 57 3.07 2.95 -20.65
CA LYS A 57 2.49 3.04 -22.00
C LYS A 57 1.93 1.70 -22.48
N PHE A 58 2.66 0.62 -22.22
CA PHE A 58 2.20 -0.72 -22.55
C PHE A 58 0.96 -1.11 -21.76
N GLN A 59 0.94 -0.88 -20.45
CA GLN A 59 -0.21 -1.17 -19.59
C GLN A 59 -1.46 -0.38 -20.03
N LEU A 60 -1.27 0.90 -20.36
CA LEU A 60 -2.34 1.80 -20.78
C LEU A 60 -3.01 1.38 -22.09
N ARG A 61 -2.21 0.89 -23.05
CA ARG A 61 -2.64 0.60 -24.42
C ARG A 61 -3.01 -0.86 -24.64
N ALA A 62 -2.31 -1.80 -24.00
CA ALA A 62 -2.40 -3.23 -24.32
C ALA A 62 -2.95 -4.11 -23.19
N ARG A 63 -3.01 -3.60 -21.95
CA ARG A 63 -3.41 -4.37 -20.76
C ARG A 63 -4.43 -3.65 -19.88
N ARG A 64 -5.18 -2.72 -20.49
CA ARG A 64 -6.29 -2.02 -19.86
C ARG A 64 -7.35 -3.03 -19.37
N PRO A 65 -7.88 -2.90 -18.14
CA PRO A 65 -9.01 -3.72 -17.70
C PRO A 65 -10.20 -3.56 -18.64
N VAL A 66 -10.84 -4.67 -19.01
CA VAL A 66 -11.85 -4.73 -20.09
C VAL A 66 -13.08 -3.88 -19.76
N GLU A 67 -13.44 -3.83 -18.48
CA GLU A 67 -14.56 -3.08 -17.93
C GLU A 67 -14.24 -1.59 -17.70
N MET A 68 -12.99 -1.15 -17.87
CA MET A 68 -12.59 0.19 -17.45
C MET A 68 -13.31 1.29 -18.22
N VAL A 69 -13.38 1.18 -19.56
CA VAL A 69 -14.04 2.17 -20.42
C VAL A 69 -15.53 2.32 -20.09
N PRO A 70 -16.36 1.26 -20.08
CA PRO A 70 -17.78 1.42 -19.79
C PRO A 70 -18.05 1.96 -18.38
N LEU A 71 -17.23 1.60 -17.38
CA LEU A 71 -17.35 2.14 -16.03
C LEU A 71 -17.02 3.64 -15.97
N LEU A 72 -15.95 4.08 -16.64
CA LEU A 72 -15.58 5.50 -16.71
C LEU A 72 -16.60 6.32 -17.49
N GLU A 73 -17.17 5.78 -18.56
CA GLU A 73 -18.26 6.43 -19.30
C GLU A 73 -19.51 6.60 -18.44
N SER A 74 -19.92 5.56 -17.70
CA SER A 74 -21.04 5.66 -16.77
C SER A 74 -20.79 6.75 -15.73
N LEU A 75 -19.62 6.71 -15.10
CA LEU A 75 -19.23 7.70 -14.11
C LEU A 75 -19.19 9.12 -14.68
N GLY A 76 -18.61 9.31 -15.86
CA GLY A 76 -18.52 10.61 -16.52
C GLY A 76 -19.88 11.24 -16.82
N ARG A 77 -20.89 10.43 -17.14
CA ARG A 77 -22.28 10.89 -17.37
C ARG A 77 -22.99 11.31 -16.08
N GLU A 78 -22.59 10.79 -14.93
CA GLU A 78 -23.17 11.10 -13.62
C GLU A 78 -22.56 12.35 -12.97
N ILE A 79 -21.41 12.84 -13.47
CA ILE A 79 -20.71 13.99 -12.90
C ILE A 79 -21.46 15.29 -13.25
N PRO A 80 -21.82 16.12 -12.26
CA PRO A 80 -22.52 17.38 -12.50
C PRO A 80 -21.79 18.34 -13.44
N SER A 81 -22.55 19.10 -14.23
CA SER A 81 -22.00 20.15 -15.10
C SER A 81 -21.69 21.46 -14.36
N ILE A 82 -22.40 21.73 -13.26
CA ILE A 82 -22.33 22.98 -12.50
C ILE A 82 -21.20 22.90 -11.46
N SER A 83 -20.32 23.90 -11.44
CA SER A 83 -19.12 23.91 -10.58
C SER A 83 -19.46 23.81 -9.09
N ASP A 84 -20.45 24.56 -8.61
CA ASP A 84 -20.83 24.56 -7.19
C ASP A 84 -21.43 23.21 -6.76
N GLU A 85 -22.23 22.59 -7.63
CA GLU A 85 -22.75 21.23 -7.40
C GLU A 85 -21.62 20.20 -7.35
N LEU A 86 -20.62 20.33 -8.23
CA LEU A 86 -19.47 19.44 -8.27
C LEU A 86 -18.65 19.50 -6.96
N VAL A 87 -18.50 20.70 -6.39
CA VAL A 87 -17.85 20.89 -5.08
C VAL A 87 -18.65 20.20 -3.98
N LEU A 88 -19.97 20.41 -3.94
CA LEU A 88 -20.85 19.81 -2.93
C LEU A 88 -20.82 18.28 -2.99
N VAL A 89 -20.92 17.70 -4.20
CA VAL A 89 -20.85 16.25 -4.40
C VAL A 89 -19.49 15.70 -3.96
N ALA A 90 -18.38 16.40 -4.27
CA ALA A 90 -17.05 15.98 -3.83
C ALA A 90 -16.93 15.97 -2.30
N GLN A 91 -17.51 16.97 -1.62
CA GLN A 91 -17.52 17.05 -0.16
C GLN A 91 -18.37 15.95 0.48
N GLU A 92 -19.56 15.69 -0.07
CA GLU A 92 -20.44 14.61 0.39
C GLU A 92 -19.76 13.25 0.25
N ARG A 93 -19.25 12.94 -0.96
CA ARG A 93 -18.53 11.69 -1.23
C ARG A 93 -17.29 11.54 -0.36
N ALA A 94 -16.54 12.62 -0.10
CA ALA A 94 -15.41 12.58 0.82
C ALA A 94 -15.85 12.32 2.26
N SER A 95 -16.96 12.90 2.72
CA SER A 95 -17.50 12.66 4.06
C SER A 95 -17.91 11.19 4.24
N ASP A 96 -18.62 10.64 3.26
CA ASP A 96 -19.01 9.23 3.25
C ASP A 96 -17.81 8.30 3.19
N LEU A 97 -16.81 8.64 2.38
CA LEU A 97 -15.57 7.88 2.30
C LEU A 97 -14.82 7.90 3.64
N ASN A 98 -14.71 9.04 4.31
CA ASN A 98 -14.08 9.14 5.63
C ASN A 98 -14.86 8.38 6.71
N ARG A 99 -16.17 8.23 6.58
CA ARG A 99 -17.01 7.43 7.50
C ARG A 99 -16.83 5.93 7.28
N ASN A 100 -16.83 5.49 6.02
CA ASN A 100 -16.95 4.08 5.65
C ASN A 100 -15.60 3.43 5.32
N ALA A 101 -14.66 4.18 4.77
CA ALA A 101 -13.30 3.74 4.44
C ALA A 101 -12.26 4.84 4.73
N PRO A 102 -12.14 5.27 6.01
CA PRO A 102 -11.12 6.22 6.43
C PRO A 102 -9.71 5.74 6.08
N GLN A 103 -8.81 6.69 5.87
CA GLN A 103 -7.39 6.39 5.71
C GLN A 103 -6.83 5.76 6.98
N VAL A 104 -5.87 4.85 6.82
CA VAL A 104 -5.10 4.30 7.92
C VAL A 104 -3.77 5.02 8.06
N GLY A 105 -3.25 5.07 9.29
CA GLY A 105 -1.91 5.62 9.54
C GLY A 105 -0.83 4.82 8.80
N ALA A 106 0.23 5.50 8.39
CA ALA A 106 1.30 4.89 7.61
C ALA A 106 1.88 3.65 8.31
N ASN A 107 1.91 2.53 7.59
CA ASN A 107 2.57 1.31 8.01
C ASN A 107 4.07 1.44 7.71
N ARG A 108 4.82 1.80 8.74
CA ARG A 108 6.27 2.00 8.67
C ARG A 108 7.08 0.78 9.10
N VAL A 109 6.47 -0.39 9.21
CA VAL A 109 7.19 -1.61 9.55
C VAL A 109 8.16 -1.92 8.39
N PHE A 110 9.46 -1.80 8.63
CA PHE A 110 10.57 -1.95 7.66
C PHE A 110 10.95 -0.71 6.81
N MET A 111 10.51 0.51 7.15
CA MET A 111 10.87 1.72 6.40
C MET A 111 12.20 2.39 6.86
N PRO A 112 12.99 3.00 5.96
CA PRO A 112 14.06 3.92 6.31
C PRO A 112 13.53 5.32 6.72
N PRO A 113 14.28 6.14 7.49
CA PRO A 113 15.57 5.83 8.12
C PRO A 113 15.39 5.04 9.44
N PHE A 114 16.13 3.93 9.54
CA PHE A 114 16.00 2.85 10.52
C PHE A 114 16.31 3.21 11.99
N ASP A 115 16.60 4.48 12.26
CA ASP A 115 17.33 4.83 13.47
C ASP A 115 16.43 5.44 14.55
N GLU A 116 15.26 6.03 14.25
CA GLU A 116 14.55 6.82 15.28
C GLU A 116 13.00 6.84 15.29
N SER A 117 12.24 6.30 14.33
CA SER A 117 10.78 6.19 14.54
C SER A 117 10.05 5.16 13.68
N ASP A 118 9.96 3.95 14.21
CA ASP A 118 8.95 2.98 13.79
C ASP A 118 7.98 2.74 14.93
N VAL A 119 6.68 2.88 14.63
CA VAL A 119 5.60 2.65 15.59
C VAL A 119 5.50 1.14 15.82
N GLY A 120 6.33 0.60 16.72
CA GLY A 120 6.28 -0.79 17.20
C GLY A 120 7.54 -1.63 16.94
N ALA A 121 8.15 -1.53 15.77
CA ALA A 121 9.27 -2.38 15.35
C ALA A 121 10.48 -1.53 15.00
N LEU A 122 11.51 -1.47 15.82
CA LEU A 122 12.73 -0.72 15.50
C LEU A 122 13.60 -1.51 14.52
N GLY A 123 14.07 -0.86 13.46
CA GLY A 123 15.12 -1.42 12.62
C GLY A 123 16.40 -1.73 13.41
N VAL A 124 17.12 -2.78 12.99
CA VAL A 124 18.47 -3.05 13.50
C VAL A 124 19.47 -2.23 12.66
N ARG A 125 20.24 -1.34 13.32
CA ARG A 125 21.20 -0.45 12.66
C ARG A 125 22.20 -1.26 11.81
N GLY A 126 22.50 -0.77 10.61
CA GLY A 126 23.43 -1.41 9.68
C GLY A 126 22.87 -2.66 8.99
N SER A 127 21.56 -2.90 9.06
CA SER A 127 20.92 -3.99 8.31
C SER A 127 20.97 -3.73 6.81
N ALA A 128 21.50 -4.71 6.08
CA ALA A 128 21.63 -4.65 4.63
C ALA A 128 20.29 -4.35 3.96
N VAL A 129 20.30 -3.43 2.98
CA VAL A 129 19.22 -3.33 2.00
C VAL A 129 19.37 -4.55 1.10
N ARG A 130 18.38 -5.44 1.05
CA ARG A 130 18.47 -6.68 0.26
C ARG A 130 17.95 -6.54 -1.15
N GLY A 131 16.91 -5.75 -1.34
CA GLY A 131 16.40 -5.51 -2.66
C GLY A 131 15.17 -4.64 -2.64
N TRP A 132 14.76 -4.27 -3.84
CA TRP A 132 13.54 -3.57 -4.12
C TRP A 132 13.14 -3.83 -5.56
N ALA A 133 11.86 -3.69 -5.86
CA ALA A 133 11.35 -3.77 -7.23
C ALA A 133 10.30 -2.70 -7.46
N ILE A 134 10.14 -2.33 -8.73
CA ILE A 134 9.12 -1.41 -9.21
C ILE A 134 8.58 -1.92 -10.56
N TRP A 135 7.28 -1.74 -10.78
CA TRP A 135 6.61 -2.09 -12.03
C TRP A 135 5.40 -1.17 -12.24
N ALA A 136 4.82 -1.23 -13.44
CA ALA A 136 3.59 -0.52 -13.74
C ALA A 136 2.40 -1.49 -13.69
N ASP A 137 1.31 -1.08 -13.04
CA ASP A 137 0.14 -1.95 -12.88
C ASP A 137 -1.17 -1.19 -12.72
N TRP A 138 -2.27 -1.88 -13.06
CA TRP A 138 -3.64 -1.43 -12.86
C TRP A 138 -4.16 -1.87 -11.50
N ILE A 139 -4.28 -0.93 -10.58
CA ILE A 139 -4.72 -1.19 -9.22
C ILE A 139 -6.15 -0.73 -9.04
N GLY A 140 -7.02 -1.58 -8.48
CA GLY A 140 -8.36 -1.19 -8.10
C GLY A 140 -8.29 -0.03 -7.09
N SER A 141 -8.96 1.10 -7.35
CA SER A 141 -8.77 2.30 -6.52
C SER A 141 -9.13 2.04 -5.05
N ARG A 142 -10.04 1.10 -4.77
CA ARG A 142 -10.42 0.68 -3.40
C ARG A 142 -9.26 0.14 -2.56
N LEU A 143 -8.18 -0.31 -3.20
CA LEU A 143 -6.98 -0.83 -2.54
C LEU A 143 -6.00 0.28 -2.10
N LEU A 144 -6.29 1.56 -2.43
CA LEU A 144 -5.53 2.70 -1.91
C LEU A 144 -6.04 3.07 -0.52
N VAL A 145 -5.21 2.85 0.50
CA VAL A 145 -5.65 2.87 1.91
C VAL A 145 -5.04 4.00 2.73
N SER A 146 -3.95 4.59 2.25
CA SER A 146 -3.25 5.67 2.92
C SER A 146 -2.56 6.59 1.91
N THR A 147 -2.40 7.84 2.28
CA THR A 147 -1.67 8.88 1.55
C THR A 147 -0.89 9.72 2.55
N SER A 148 -0.19 10.76 2.07
CA SER A 148 0.43 11.76 2.95
C SER A 148 -0.58 12.58 3.78
N SER A 149 -1.86 12.55 3.44
CA SER A 149 -2.94 13.24 4.15
C SER A 149 -3.71 12.28 5.04
N PRO A 150 -4.05 12.64 6.29
CA PRO A 150 -4.77 11.74 7.20
C PRO A 150 -6.26 11.58 6.87
N VAL A 151 -6.85 12.49 6.10
CA VAL A 151 -8.29 12.56 5.81
C VAL A 151 -8.50 12.75 4.31
N TRP A 152 -9.45 12.02 3.73
CA TRP A 152 -9.80 12.19 2.32
C TRP A 152 -10.31 13.61 2.06
N ASN A 153 -9.91 14.18 0.93
CA ASN A 153 -10.20 15.56 0.49
C ASN A 153 -9.56 16.69 1.33
N VAL A 154 -8.74 16.38 2.33
CA VAL A 154 -7.95 17.38 3.06
C VAL A 154 -6.49 17.26 2.64
N ILE A 155 -6.05 18.14 1.75
CA ILE A 155 -4.67 18.16 1.26
C ILE A 155 -4.03 19.47 1.71
N ASP A 156 -3.07 19.37 2.63
CA ASP A 156 -2.36 20.53 3.15
C ASP A 156 -1.38 21.06 2.09
N ARG A 157 -1.81 22.12 1.40
CA ARG A 157 -1.07 22.80 0.33
C ARG A 157 -1.44 24.28 0.31
N GLU A 158 -0.41 25.11 0.19
CA GLU A 158 -0.54 26.54 -0.08
C GLU A 158 0.04 26.84 -1.49
N PRO A 159 -0.75 27.33 -2.46
CA PRO A 159 -2.20 27.53 -2.39
C PRO A 159 -2.99 26.21 -2.48
N VAL A 160 -4.21 26.23 -1.95
CA VAL A 160 -5.18 25.13 -2.08
C VAL A 160 -5.41 24.82 -3.56
N ARG A 161 -5.30 23.54 -3.92
CA ARG A 161 -5.54 23.08 -5.29
C ARG A 161 -6.89 22.41 -5.41
N ASP A 162 -7.61 22.75 -6.48
CA ASP A 162 -8.90 22.17 -6.87
C ASP A 162 -8.75 20.90 -7.72
N THR A 163 -7.56 20.28 -7.74
CA THR A 163 -7.23 19.15 -8.61
C THR A 163 -8.21 17.98 -8.47
N VAL A 164 -8.65 17.68 -7.25
CA VAL A 164 -9.63 16.60 -6.99
C VAL A 164 -10.95 16.83 -7.74
N ILE A 165 -11.42 18.07 -7.76
CA ILE A 165 -12.67 18.49 -8.42
C ILE A 165 -12.47 18.55 -9.93
N ARG A 166 -11.35 19.14 -10.39
CA ARG A 166 -11.04 19.29 -11.82
C ARG A 166 -10.94 17.96 -12.56
N VAL A 167 -10.37 16.92 -11.94
CA VAL A 167 -10.25 15.59 -12.55
C VAL A 167 -11.62 15.04 -12.95
N ALA A 168 -12.66 15.25 -12.13
CA ALA A 168 -14.02 14.83 -12.45
C ALA A 168 -14.63 15.64 -13.60
N GLY A 169 -14.48 16.97 -13.58
CA GLY A 169 -14.91 17.82 -14.69
C GLY A 169 -14.26 17.39 -16.01
N TRP A 170 -12.96 17.09 -16.00
CA TRP A 170 -12.25 16.58 -17.17
C TRP A 170 -12.73 15.21 -17.62
N LEU A 171 -13.08 14.29 -16.70
CA LEU A 171 -13.64 12.99 -17.06
C LEU A 171 -14.99 13.15 -17.76
N ARG A 172 -15.88 13.99 -17.20
CA ARG A 172 -17.17 14.34 -17.80
C ARG A 172 -16.99 14.87 -19.23
N ASP A 173 -16.11 15.85 -19.40
CA ASP A 173 -15.88 16.48 -20.70
C ASP A 173 -15.25 15.52 -21.70
N ALA A 174 -14.34 14.65 -21.26
CA ALA A 174 -13.75 13.59 -22.07
C ALA A 174 -14.80 12.57 -22.53
N VAL A 175 -15.71 12.16 -21.65
CA VAL A 175 -16.81 11.24 -22.01
C VAL A 175 -17.77 11.90 -23.01
N ALA A 176 -18.12 13.18 -22.81
CA ALA A 176 -19.00 13.90 -23.72
C ALA A 176 -18.41 14.11 -25.13
N SER A 177 -17.08 14.25 -25.22
CA SER A 177 -16.36 14.50 -26.48
C SER A 177 -15.77 13.24 -27.13
N GLY A 178 -15.84 12.08 -26.48
CA GLY A 178 -15.15 10.86 -26.90
C GLY A 178 -13.63 10.88 -26.65
N GLY A 179 -13.11 11.83 -25.88
CA GLY A 179 -11.69 12.01 -25.56
C GLY A 179 -11.18 11.20 -24.36
N LEU A 180 -11.76 10.02 -24.08
CA LEU A 180 -11.41 9.24 -22.88
C LEU A 180 -9.95 8.76 -22.89
N ASP A 181 -9.40 8.39 -24.05
CA ASP A 181 -8.01 7.94 -24.15
C ASP A 181 -6.99 9.06 -23.82
N ASP A 182 -7.30 10.30 -24.20
CA ASP A 182 -6.48 11.47 -23.85
C ASP A 182 -6.56 11.74 -22.34
N TRP A 183 -7.76 11.65 -21.77
CA TRP A 183 -7.96 11.77 -20.32
C TRP A 183 -7.16 10.71 -19.55
N LEU A 184 -7.19 9.46 -20.01
CA LEU A 184 -6.44 8.36 -19.40
C LEU A 184 -4.93 8.59 -19.46
N SER A 185 -4.43 9.10 -20.59
CA SER A 185 -3.01 9.44 -20.77
C SER A 185 -2.59 10.56 -19.81
N GLU A 186 -3.40 11.62 -19.67
CA GLU A 186 -3.13 12.72 -18.73
C GLU A 186 -3.17 12.24 -17.27
N MET A 187 -4.19 11.44 -16.93
CA MET A 187 -4.42 10.96 -15.57
C MET A 187 -3.37 9.95 -15.10
N PHE A 188 -2.74 9.20 -16.01
CA PHE A 188 -1.86 8.08 -15.61
C PHE A 188 -0.45 8.08 -16.22
N GLU A 189 -0.21 8.66 -17.38
CA GLU A 189 1.10 8.58 -18.06
C GLU A 189 2.05 9.72 -17.65
N ASN A 190 1.54 10.96 -17.56
CA ASN A 190 2.40 12.15 -17.43
C ASN A 190 3.03 12.34 -16.02
N ASP A 191 2.34 11.92 -14.96
CA ASP A 191 2.85 11.96 -13.58
C ASP A 191 2.25 10.79 -12.76
N PRO A 192 2.68 9.54 -13.06
CA PRO A 192 2.08 8.34 -12.50
C PRO A 192 2.25 8.30 -10.99
N MET A 193 1.18 7.90 -10.29
CA MET A 193 1.24 7.68 -8.85
C MET A 193 2.31 6.65 -8.52
N LEU A 194 2.94 6.80 -7.34
CA LEU A 194 3.85 5.82 -6.77
C LEU A 194 3.18 5.18 -5.56
N LEU A 195 3.07 3.86 -5.58
CA LEU A 195 2.40 3.07 -4.57
C LEU A 195 3.40 2.13 -3.88
N ASN A 196 3.39 2.11 -2.56
CA ASN A 196 4.04 1.05 -1.78
C ASN A 196 3.06 -0.09 -1.57
N GLN A 197 3.44 -1.28 -2.02
CA GLN A 197 2.66 -2.50 -1.80
C GLN A 197 2.90 -3.03 -0.38
N ILE A 198 1.81 -3.26 0.34
CA ILE A 198 1.79 -3.90 1.65
C ILE A 198 1.08 -5.23 1.50
N GLU A 199 1.78 -6.30 1.86
CA GLU A 199 1.25 -7.66 1.76
C GLU A 199 0.28 -7.96 2.90
N GLY A 200 -0.83 -8.60 2.55
CA GLY A 200 -1.77 -9.21 3.49
C GLY A 200 -2.18 -10.62 3.02
N PRO A 201 -2.85 -11.40 3.87
CA PRO A 201 -3.07 -12.83 3.63
C PRO A 201 -3.99 -13.16 2.43
N ALA A 202 -4.95 -12.29 2.09
CA ALA A 202 -5.86 -12.47 0.94
C ALA A 202 -5.47 -11.62 -0.28
N GLY A 203 -4.40 -10.84 -0.20
CA GLY A 203 -3.98 -9.91 -1.24
C GLY A 203 -3.41 -8.61 -0.67
N PRO A 204 -2.74 -7.81 -1.51
CA PRO A 204 -2.09 -6.59 -1.10
C PRO A 204 -3.06 -5.43 -0.89
N VAL A 205 -2.57 -4.41 -0.20
CA VAL A 205 -3.13 -3.05 -0.16
C VAL A 205 -2.00 -2.05 -0.42
N TYR A 206 -2.34 -0.80 -0.72
CA TYR A 206 -1.35 0.16 -1.23
C TYR A 206 -1.38 1.50 -0.49
N GLU A 207 -0.18 1.95 -0.11
CA GLU A 207 0.03 3.32 0.37
C GLU A 207 0.53 4.20 -0.77
N VAL A 208 -0.01 5.41 -0.86
CA VAL A 208 0.36 6.37 -1.90
C VAL A 208 1.56 7.18 -1.42
N VAL A 209 2.71 6.94 -2.03
CA VAL A 209 3.97 7.68 -1.78
C VAL A 209 3.97 9.00 -2.54
N SER A 210 3.50 9.00 -3.79
CA SER A 210 3.36 10.21 -4.59
C SER A 210 2.09 10.17 -5.44
N GLY A 211 1.53 11.35 -5.72
CA GLY A 211 0.26 11.49 -6.44
C GLY A 211 -0.98 11.56 -5.55
N THR A 212 -0.87 12.08 -4.32
CA THR A 212 -1.97 12.23 -3.35
C THR A 212 -3.25 12.81 -3.94
N HIS A 213 -3.18 13.85 -4.78
CA HIS A 213 -4.37 14.43 -5.42
C HIS A 213 -5.09 13.45 -6.37
N ARG A 214 -4.34 12.67 -7.15
CA ARG A 214 -4.89 11.65 -8.05
C ARG A 214 -5.52 10.51 -7.27
N ALA A 215 -4.89 10.11 -6.16
CA ALA A 215 -5.45 9.10 -5.26
C ALA A 215 -6.76 9.58 -4.61
N HIS A 216 -6.79 10.81 -4.10
CA HIS A 216 -7.99 11.43 -3.55
C HIS A 216 -9.10 11.49 -4.62
N ALA A 217 -8.78 11.98 -5.82
CA ALA A 217 -9.72 12.01 -6.93
C ALA A 217 -10.26 10.61 -7.26
N ALA A 218 -9.37 9.61 -7.35
CA ALA A 218 -9.75 8.24 -7.64
C ALA A 218 -10.71 7.66 -6.61
N ARG A 219 -10.46 7.89 -5.32
CA ARG A 219 -11.29 7.37 -4.23
C ARG A 219 -12.61 8.13 -4.10
N ILE A 220 -12.58 9.47 -4.16
CA ILE A 220 -13.76 10.33 -4.01
C ILE A 220 -14.72 10.13 -5.19
N TRP A 221 -14.20 10.07 -6.41
CA TRP A 221 -15.04 9.89 -7.60
C TRP A 221 -15.36 8.42 -7.91
N GLY A 222 -14.76 7.47 -7.18
CA GLY A 222 -15.02 6.05 -7.38
C GLY A 222 -14.49 5.53 -8.71
N LEU A 223 -13.31 6.02 -9.16
CA LEU A 223 -12.65 5.47 -10.34
C LEU A 223 -12.41 3.96 -10.11
N PRO A 224 -12.68 3.09 -11.09
CA PRO A 224 -12.57 1.65 -10.87
C PRO A 224 -11.11 1.22 -10.67
N TYR A 225 -10.22 1.77 -11.50
CA TYR A 225 -8.80 1.44 -11.54
C TYR A 225 -7.94 2.69 -11.64
N VAL A 226 -6.70 2.55 -11.20
CA VAL A 226 -5.64 3.54 -11.37
C VAL A 226 -4.41 2.85 -11.93
N LEU A 227 -3.83 3.40 -12.99
CA LEU A 227 -2.53 2.93 -13.49
C LEU A 227 -1.43 3.66 -12.73
N CYS A 228 -0.56 2.88 -12.10
CA CYS A 228 0.42 3.36 -11.14
C CYS A 228 1.77 2.69 -11.31
N ARG A 229 2.78 3.29 -10.71
CA ARG A 229 4.03 2.61 -10.37
C ARG A 229 3.84 1.93 -9.02
N VAL A 230 3.93 0.61 -8.99
CA VAL A 230 3.92 -0.18 -7.77
C VAL A 230 5.35 -0.49 -7.39
N GLN A 231 5.73 -0.23 -6.15
CA GLN A 231 7.05 -0.57 -5.64
C GLN A 231 6.97 -1.41 -4.36
N VAL A 232 8.00 -2.24 -4.20
CA VAL A 232 8.32 -2.96 -2.97
C VAL A 232 9.70 -2.48 -2.53
N ASP A 233 9.73 -1.57 -1.57
CA ASP A 233 10.93 -1.09 -0.87
C ASP A 233 11.12 -1.73 0.52
N ARG A 234 10.11 -2.50 0.98
CA ARG A 234 9.93 -3.04 2.33
C ARG A 234 10.00 -4.57 2.39
N LEU A 235 11.05 -5.18 1.85
CA LEU A 235 11.29 -6.57 2.22
C LEU A 235 11.64 -6.64 3.72
N PRO A 236 11.12 -7.65 4.46
CA PRO A 236 11.35 -7.72 5.90
C PRO A 236 12.84 -7.65 6.23
N ARG A 237 13.18 -6.94 7.30
CA ARG A 237 14.55 -6.81 7.81
C ARG A 237 14.62 -7.27 9.26
N PRO A 238 15.82 -7.48 9.82
CA PRO A 238 15.92 -7.72 11.26
C PRO A 238 15.32 -6.53 12.01
N VAL A 239 14.43 -6.84 12.95
CA VAL A 239 13.72 -5.86 13.77
C VAL A 239 13.83 -6.20 15.24
N ARG A 240 13.67 -5.20 16.09
CA ARG A 240 13.55 -5.36 17.55
C ARG A 240 12.27 -4.68 18.03
N PRO A 241 11.55 -5.25 19.01
CA PRO A 241 10.33 -4.62 19.52
C PRO A 241 10.67 -3.29 20.20
N HIS A 242 9.91 -2.24 19.90
CA HIS A 242 10.13 -0.91 20.48
C HIS A 242 9.88 -0.87 21.99
N THR A 243 8.97 -1.72 22.48
CA THR A 243 8.58 -1.78 23.90
C THR A 243 8.46 -3.22 24.37
N ARG A 244 8.50 -3.42 25.69
CA ARG A 244 8.27 -4.74 26.32
C ARG A 244 6.89 -5.31 25.99
N ILE A 245 5.86 -4.45 25.93
CA ILE A 245 4.51 -4.91 25.60
C ILE A 245 4.45 -5.42 24.15
N VAL A 246 5.06 -4.71 23.20
CA VAL A 246 5.14 -5.18 21.81
C VAL A 246 5.92 -6.49 21.71
N ALA A 247 7.00 -6.65 22.48
CA ALA A 247 7.73 -7.93 22.55
C ALA A 247 6.84 -9.10 23.01
N GLN A 248 5.98 -8.88 24.00
CA GLN A 248 5.03 -9.91 24.47
C GLN A 248 3.96 -10.22 23.42
N LEU A 249 3.46 -9.22 22.71
CA LEU A 249 2.50 -9.41 21.62
C LEU A 249 3.11 -10.23 20.47
N TRP A 250 4.37 -9.98 20.11
CA TRP A 250 5.07 -10.76 19.08
C TRP A 250 5.25 -12.22 19.50
N GLU A 251 5.56 -12.49 20.77
CA GLU A 251 5.56 -13.87 21.30
C GLU A 251 4.14 -14.49 21.25
N GLY A 252 3.11 -13.69 21.50
CA GLY A 252 1.71 -14.08 21.27
C GLY A 252 1.41 -14.51 19.85
N LEU A 253 1.79 -13.68 18.86
CA LEU A 253 1.68 -13.98 17.43
C LEU A 253 2.42 -15.28 17.09
N ARG A 254 3.64 -15.45 17.61
CA ARG A 254 4.45 -16.66 17.41
C ARG A 254 3.79 -17.91 17.99
N ARG A 255 3.28 -17.85 19.22
CA ARG A 255 2.56 -18.98 19.87
C ARG A 255 1.30 -19.38 19.10
N ARG A 256 0.66 -18.43 18.44
CA ARG A 256 -0.52 -18.65 17.59
C ARG A 256 -0.18 -19.07 16.15
N GLY A 257 1.10 -19.17 15.79
CA GLY A 257 1.52 -19.50 14.42
C GLY A 257 1.28 -18.38 13.40
N LEU A 258 1.14 -17.13 13.85
CA LEU A 258 0.94 -15.94 13.00
C LEU A 258 2.25 -15.20 12.68
N LEU A 259 3.36 -15.69 13.24
CA LEU A 259 4.71 -15.16 13.10
C LEU A 259 5.70 -16.33 13.25
N GLU A 260 6.63 -16.45 12.32
CA GLU A 260 7.78 -17.35 12.45
C GLU A 260 9.06 -16.52 12.38
N ALA A 261 9.93 -16.65 13.39
CA ALA A 261 11.17 -15.89 13.46
C ALA A 261 12.22 -16.61 14.31
N ASP A 262 13.49 -16.47 13.91
CA ASP A 262 14.61 -16.77 14.79
C ASP A 262 14.89 -15.57 15.71
N ARG A 263 15.41 -15.80 16.92
CA ARG A 263 15.73 -14.75 17.88
C ARG A 263 17.18 -14.83 18.33
N VAL A 264 17.91 -13.73 18.20
CA VAL A 264 19.27 -13.57 18.75
C VAL A 264 19.28 -12.31 19.59
N GLY A 265 19.37 -12.45 20.91
CA GLY A 265 19.19 -11.33 21.83
C GLY A 265 17.77 -10.73 21.75
N ASP A 266 17.70 -9.44 21.45
CA ASP A 266 16.46 -8.68 21.22
C ASP A 266 16.06 -8.59 19.73
N CYS A 267 16.91 -9.08 18.83
CA CYS A 267 16.70 -9.04 17.39
C CYS A 267 15.88 -10.24 16.90
N TRP A 268 14.87 -9.96 16.08
CA TRP A 268 13.98 -10.91 15.43
C TRP A 268 14.30 -11.00 13.94
N TYR A 269 14.58 -12.21 13.49
CA TYR A 269 14.86 -12.54 12.10
C TYR A 269 13.66 -13.29 11.53
N LEU A 270 12.73 -12.51 10.96
CA LEU A 270 11.46 -13.02 10.45
C LEU A 270 11.67 -14.01 9.30
N ARG A 271 11.04 -15.17 9.41
CA ARG A 271 10.86 -16.12 8.29
C ARG A 271 9.54 -15.86 7.60
N TRP A 272 8.50 -15.58 8.38
CA TRP A 272 7.17 -15.36 7.88
C TRP A 272 6.33 -14.56 8.89
N ILE A 273 5.37 -13.79 8.38
CA ILE A 273 4.33 -13.14 9.19
C ILE A 273 3.04 -13.06 8.38
N THR A 274 1.89 -13.22 9.04
CA THR A 274 0.57 -13.09 8.41
C THR A 274 0.38 -11.73 7.73
N ALA A 275 0.74 -10.64 8.44
CA ALA A 275 0.67 -9.28 7.93
C ALA A 275 1.64 -8.39 8.70
N GLU A 276 2.43 -7.57 7.98
CA GLU A 276 3.51 -6.78 8.58
C GLU A 276 3.03 -5.75 9.63
N TRP A 277 1.83 -5.18 9.46
CA TRP A 277 1.26 -4.23 10.42
C TRP A 277 0.93 -4.87 11.78
N MET A 278 0.86 -6.21 11.89
CA MET A 278 0.65 -6.90 13.17
C MET A 278 1.86 -6.76 14.10
N LEU A 279 3.01 -6.31 13.60
CA LEU A 279 4.18 -5.99 14.43
C LEU A 279 4.09 -4.63 15.14
N THR A 280 3.04 -3.86 14.88
CA THR A 280 2.82 -2.53 15.47
C THR A 280 2.05 -2.61 16.81
N PRO A 281 1.97 -1.54 17.61
CA PRO A 281 1.15 -1.49 18.82
C PRO A 281 -0.32 -1.75 18.51
N PRO A 282 -1.10 -2.22 19.52
CA PRO A 282 -2.51 -2.59 19.33
C PRO A 282 -3.35 -1.55 18.59
N GLN A 283 -3.15 -0.26 18.86
CA GLN A 283 -3.93 0.81 18.22
C GLN A 283 -3.72 0.84 16.71
N LEU A 284 -2.48 0.69 16.23
CA LEU A 284 -2.20 0.74 14.80
C LEU A 284 -2.55 -0.60 14.13
N ALA A 285 -2.20 -1.73 14.76
CA ALA A 285 -2.49 -3.06 14.23
C ALA A 285 -4.00 -3.25 14.00
N THR A 286 -4.83 -2.83 14.96
CA THR A 286 -6.30 -2.95 14.86
C THR A 286 -6.93 -1.98 13.86
N GLN A 287 -6.36 -0.78 13.67
CA GLN A 287 -6.76 0.12 12.58
C GLN A 287 -6.52 -0.51 11.20
N TRP A 288 -5.35 -1.12 11.02
CA TRP A 288 -5.02 -1.86 9.80
C TRP A 288 -5.90 -3.08 9.63
N ASN A 289 -6.16 -3.85 10.70
CA ASN A 289 -7.07 -5.00 10.63
C ASN A 289 -8.49 -4.57 10.22
N ALA A 290 -9.02 -3.50 10.82
CA ALA A 290 -10.36 -3.00 10.49
C ALA A 290 -10.44 -2.51 9.02
N MET A 291 -9.38 -1.85 8.53
CA MET A 291 -9.29 -1.48 7.13
C MET A 291 -9.24 -2.71 6.22
N TYR A 292 -8.40 -3.69 6.55
CA TYR A 292 -8.19 -4.88 5.73
C TYR A 292 -9.47 -5.73 5.65
N GLU A 293 -10.17 -5.91 6.76
CA GLU A 293 -11.48 -6.60 6.82
C GLU A 293 -12.58 -5.90 5.99
N ARG A 294 -12.48 -4.59 5.73
CA ARG A 294 -13.41 -3.93 4.79
C ARG A 294 -13.10 -4.25 3.33
N ILE A 295 -11.83 -4.46 2.99
CA ILE A 295 -11.39 -4.73 1.63
C ILE A 295 -11.50 -6.22 1.30
N TYR A 296 -11.10 -7.06 2.27
CA TYR A 296 -11.09 -8.51 2.21
C TYR A 296 -11.87 -9.09 3.41
N PRO A 297 -13.22 -9.06 3.37
CA PRO A 297 -14.04 -9.51 4.49
C PRO A 297 -13.79 -10.97 4.87
N GLY A 298 -13.54 -11.21 6.14
CA GLY A 298 -13.28 -12.53 6.75
C GLY A 298 -11.84 -13.02 6.61
N ALA A 299 -10.99 -12.36 5.82
CA ALA A 299 -9.65 -12.86 5.51
C ALA A 299 -8.75 -12.95 6.75
N LEU A 300 -8.80 -11.97 7.66
CA LEU A 300 -8.00 -12.03 8.89
C LEU A 300 -8.61 -13.02 9.87
N GLN A 301 -9.94 -13.08 9.96
CA GLN A 301 -10.61 -14.07 10.81
C GLN A 301 -10.23 -15.50 10.41
N GLU A 302 -10.24 -15.81 9.12
CA GLU A 302 -9.90 -17.13 8.57
C GLU A 302 -8.46 -17.53 8.92
N VAL A 303 -7.49 -16.65 8.66
CA VAL A 303 -6.07 -16.99 8.86
C VAL A 303 -5.64 -16.93 10.34
N THR A 304 -6.28 -16.08 11.16
CA THR A 304 -5.88 -15.89 12.57
C THR A 304 -6.67 -16.74 13.55
N GLY A 305 -7.87 -17.19 13.18
CA GLY A 305 -8.85 -17.80 14.08
C GLY A 305 -9.40 -16.83 15.14
N LEU A 306 -9.12 -15.53 15.04
CA LEU A 306 -9.64 -14.50 15.92
C LEU A 306 -11.01 -14.01 15.47
N THR A 307 -11.84 -13.60 16.42
CA THR A 307 -13.11 -12.91 16.12
C THR A 307 -12.87 -11.49 15.61
N LEU A 308 -13.83 -10.91 14.89
CA LEU A 308 -13.74 -9.51 14.44
C LEU A 308 -13.43 -8.56 15.60
N ALA A 309 -14.12 -8.72 16.74
CA ALA A 309 -13.90 -7.88 17.92
C ALA A 309 -12.45 -7.99 18.46
N GLN A 310 -11.85 -9.18 18.43
CA GLN A 310 -10.44 -9.35 18.80
C GLN A 310 -9.49 -8.73 17.77
N LEU A 311 -9.89 -8.66 16.50
CA LEU A 311 -9.07 -8.09 15.42
C LEU A 311 -9.10 -6.56 15.40
N VAL A 312 -10.21 -5.93 15.77
CA VAL A 312 -10.41 -4.47 15.56
C VAL A 312 -10.47 -3.66 16.85
N GLU A 313 -10.54 -4.28 18.03
CA GLU A 313 -10.51 -3.58 19.31
C GLU A 313 -9.13 -3.72 19.98
N PRO A 314 -8.40 -2.62 20.26
CA PRO A 314 -7.03 -2.68 20.81
C PRO A 314 -6.88 -3.53 22.06
N ASP A 315 -7.82 -3.42 23.01
CA ASP A 315 -7.75 -4.14 24.28
C ASP A 315 -7.98 -5.64 24.09
N ARG A 316 -8.93 -6.01 23.21
CA ARG A 316 -9.20 -7.43 22.90
C ARG A 316 -8.10 -8.06 22.08
N TRP A 317 -7.48 -7.29 21.17
CA TRP A 317 -6.29 -7.70 20.43
C TRP A 317 -5.15 -8.03 21.39
N ALA A 318 -4.86 -7.13 22.33
CA ALA A 318 -3.84 -7.35 23.33
C ALA A 318 -4.16 -8.58 24.21
N GLN A 319 -5.39 -8.69 24.75
CA GLN A 319 -5.82 -9.83 25.55
C GLN A 319 -5.75 -11.16 24.79
N ALA A 320 -5.99 -11.17 23.48
CA ALA A 320 -5.90 -12.37 22.69
C ALA A 320 -4.44 -12.86 22.49
N LEU A 321 -3.46 -11.95 22.55
CA LEU A 321 -2.05 -12.26 22.25
C LEU A 321 -1.17 -12.45 23.49
N LEU A 322 -1.48 -11.77 24.60
CA LEU A 322 -0.72 -11.88 25.85
C LEU A 322 -0.95 -13.21 26.56
#